data_AF-A0A7W6NMN0-F1
#
_entry.id   AF-A0A7W6NMN0-F1
#
_cell.length_a   1.000
_cell.length_b   1.000
_cell.length_c   1.000
_cell.angle_alpha   90.00
_cell.angle_beta   90.00
_cell.angle_gamma   90.00
#
_symmetry.space_group_name_H-M   'P 1'
#
loop_
_entity.id
_entity.type
_entity.pdbx_description
1 polymer ?
#
loop_
_entity_poly.entity_id
_entity_poly.type
_entity_poly.pdbx_seq_one_letter_code
_entity_poly.pdbx_strand_id
1 'polypeptide(L)'
;MDTLSGFENVSGTNYDDVLTGDAGVNQLYGWSGRDTLNGGLGNDILTGGFGADRFVFSANGGRDRIRDFSIAQGDKIVLNAASFGLAANASIADYLVIGTAALKADHGYLVANDRGVWWDADGSGAGAAQQLVQVDTAIAGLNASQFVFA
;
A
#
# COMPACT_ATOMS: atom_id res chain seq x y z
N MET A 1 -6.56 1.45 -26.12
CA MET A 1 -6.33 0.79 -24.82
C MET A 1 -7.68 0.36 -24.33
N ASP A 2 -7.86 -0.94 -24.13
CA ASP A 2 -9.09 -1.48 -23.57
C ASP A 2 -8.98 -1.49 -22.05
N THR A 3 -10.06 -1.10 -21.36
CA THR A 3 -10.17 -1.16 -19.90
C THR A 3 -11.34 -2.08 -19.58
N LEU A 4 -11.03 -3.25 -19.04
CA LEU A 4 -12.02 -4.20 -18.55
C LEU A 4 -12.23 -3.93 -17.05
N SER A 5 -13.48 -3.81 -16.58
CA SER A 5 -13.84 -3.56 -15.17
C SER A 5 -15.01 -4.47 -14.76
N GLY A 6 -15.24 -4.64 -13.46
CA GLY A 6 -16.29 -5.52 -12.92
C GLY A 6 -15.84 -6.96 -12.67
N PHE A 7 -14.53 -7.19 -12.47
CA PHE A 7 -14.00 -8.49 -12.03
C PHE A 7 -13.56 -8.39 -10.57
N GLU A 8 -14.30 -9.03 -9.68
CA GLU A 8 -13.95 -9.10 -8.25
C GLU A 8 -12.74 -10.02 -8.00
N ASN A 9 -12.30 -10.80 -9.00
CA ASN A 9 -11.10 -11.63 -8.92
C ASN A 9 -10.30 -11.49 -10.22
N VAL A 10 -9.11 -10.91 -10.13
CA VAL A 10 -8.17 -10.75 -11.25
C VAL A 10 -6.91 -11.54 -10.94
N SER A 11 -6.45 -12.30 -11.92
CA SER A 11 -5.18 -13.01 -11.85
C SER A 11 -4.30 -12.57 -13.01
N GLY A 12 -3.05 -12.23 -12.68
CA GLY A 12 -1.99 -12.00 -13.64
C GLY A 12 -1.47 -13.31 -14.23
N THR A 13 -0.21 -13.27 -14.63
CA THR A 13 0.53 -14.31 -15.33
C THR A 13 1.84 -14.57 -14.59
N ASN A 14 2.72 -15.39 -15.16
CA ASN A 14 4.05 -15.61 -14.58
C ASN A 14 5.09 -14.58 -15.06
N TYR A 15 4.66 -13.39 -15.47
CA TYR A 15 5.49 -12.30 -15.97
C TYR A 15 5.15 -11.00 -15.23
N ASP A 16 5.94 -9.94 -15.45
CA ASP A 16 5.70 -8.62 -14.88
C ASP A 16 4.34 -8.06 -15.35
N ASP A 17 3.37 -8.00 -14.44
CA ASP A 17 2.00 -7.56 -14.72
C ASP A 17 1.63 -6.23 -14.03
N VAL A 18 0.63 -5.54 -14.59
CA VAL A 18 -0.01 -4.37 -13.97
C VAL A 18 -1.48 -4.68 -13.77
N LEU A 19 -1.87 -4.88 -12.51
CA LEU A 19 -3.23 -5.24 -12.11
C LEU A 19 -3.88 -4.05 -11.42
N THR A 20 -5.03 -3.62 -11.93
CA THR A 20 -5.83 -2.53 -11.34
C THR A 20 -7.26 -3.00 -11.16
N GLY A 21 -7.76 -2.95 -9.92
CA GLY A 21 -9.15 -3.20 -9.58
C GLY A 21 -10.05 -2.00 -9.92
N ASP A 22 -11.29 -2.05 -9.46
CA ASP A 22 -12.29 -1.01 -9.72
C ASP A 22 -12.71 -0.31 -8.42
N ALA A 23 -13.99 0.00 -8.25
CA ALA A 23 -14.51 0.62 -7.04
C ALA A 23 -15.17 -0.39 -6.09
N GLY A 24 -15.17 -1.67 -6.47
CA GLY A 24 -15.76 -2.78 -5.74
C GLY A 24 -14.84 -3.34 -4.67
N VAL A 25 -14.96 -4.63 -4.39
CA VAL A 25 -14.00 -5.37 -3.56
C VAL A 25 -13.31 -6.37 -4.48
N ASN A 26 -12.03 -6.17 -4.73
CA ASN A 26 -11.25 -6.96 -5.66
C ASN A 26 -10.27 -7.90 -4.92
N GLN A 27 -10.02 -9.07 -5.51
CA GLN A 27 -8.91 -9.95 -5.16
C GLN A 27 -7.95 -9.99 -6.35
N LEU A 28 -6.74 -9.48 -6.15
CA LEU A 28 -5.70 -9.43 -7.17
C LEU A 28 -4.60 -10.43 -6.84
N TYR A 29 -4.21 -11.26 -7.81
CA TYR A 29 -3.12 -12.24 -7.70
C TYR A 29 -2.09 -12.00 -8.80
N GLY A 30 -0.88 -11.59 -8.44
CA GLY A 30 0.24 -11.33 -9.36
C GLY A 30 0.83 -12.59 -9.96
N TRP A 31 1.10 -13.60 -9.11
CA TRP A 31 1.75 -14.88 -9.39
C TRP A 31 3.28 -14.83 -9.39
N SER A 32 3.93 -14.68 -10.54
CA SER A 32 5.40 -14.62 -10.61
C SER A 32 5.76 -13.45 -11.49
N GLY A 33 6.84 -12.74 -11.18
CA GLY A 33 7.20 -11.54 -11.91
C GLY A 33 7.39 -10.38 -10.95
N ARG A 34 7.55 -9.18 -11.48
CA ARG A 34 7.54 -7.95 -10.69
C ARG A 34 6.24 -7.23 -10.99
N ASP A 35 5.26 -7.48 -10.14
CA ASP A 35 3.90 -7.07 -10.41
C ASP A 35 3.60 -5.72 -9.75
N THR A 36 2.74 -4.94 -10.38
CA THR A 36 2.17 -3.73 -9.79
C THR A 36 0.69 -3.94 -9.54
N LEU A 37 0.28 -4.01 -8.28
CA LEU A 37 -1.09 -4.27 -7.86
C LEU A 37 -1.69 -3.01 -7.25
N ASN A 38 -2.80 -2.54 -7.82
CA ASN A 38 -3.61 -1.43 -7.31
C ASN A 38 -5.04 -1.91 -7.10
N GLY A 39 -5.49 -1.99 -5.85
CA GLY A 39 -6.86 -2.43 -5.51
C GLY A 39 -7.94 -1.51 -6.09
N GLY A 40 -7.66 -0.21 -6.13
CA GLY A 40 -8.64 0.80 -6.55
C GLY A 40 -9.31 1.44 -5.34
N LEU A 41 -10.64 1.56 -5.38
CA LEU A 41 -11.44 1.87 -4.20
C LEU A 41 -12.04 0.56 -3.71
N GLY A 42 -12.15 0.34 -2.41
CA GLY A 42 -12.64 -0.94 -1.93
C GLY A 42 -12.02 -1.32 -0.60
N ASN A 43 -12.23 -2.56 -0.17
CA ASN A 43 -11.36 -3.15 0.84
C ASN A 43 -10.78 -4.40 0.19
N ASP A 44 -9.66 -4.25 -0.48
CA ASP A 44 -9.19 -5.24 -1.44
C ASP A 44 -8.26 -6.27 -0.81
N ILE A 45 -8.05 -7.37 -1.53
CA ILE A 45 -7.11 -8.42 -1.15
C ILE A 45 -6.06 -8.53 -2.24
N LEU A 46 -4.81 -8.26 -1.89
CA LEU A 46 -3.69 -8.24 -2.81
C LEU A 46 -2.72 -9.36 -2.45
N THR A 47 -2.34 -10.16 -3.45
CA THR A 47 -1.32 -11.21 -3.33
C THR A 47 -0.32 -11.02 -4.47
N GLY A 48 0.91 -10.66 -4.16
CA GLY A 48 1.95 -10.40 -5.17
C GLY A 48 2.46 -11.70 -5.78
N GLY A 49 2.83 -12.65 -4.92
CA GLY A 49 3.41 -13.92 -5.29
C GLY A 49 4.93 -13.90 -5.24
N PHE A 50 5.57 -14.41 -6.29
CA PHE A 50 7.02 -14.48 -6.39
C PHE A 50 7.58 -13.31 -7.18
N GLY A 51 8.36 -12.47 -6.50
CA GLY A 51 9.21 -11.47 -7.12
C GLY A 51 9.14 -10.16 -6.37
N ALA A 52 9.68 -9.09 -6.93
CA ALA A 52 9.72 -7.80 -6.27
C ALA A 52 8.49 -6.99 -6.66
N ASP A 53 7.45 -7.07 -5.85
CA ASP A 53 6.13 -6.54 -6.19
C ASP A 53 5.90 -5.13 -5.64
N ARG A 54 4.96 -4.42 -6.25
CA ARG A 54 4.59 -3.04 -5.90
C ARG A 54 3.11 -2.98 -5.61
N PHE A 55 2.76 -2.79 -4.33
CA PHE A 55 1.39 -2.61 -3.89
C PHE A 55 1.08 -1.12 -3.80
N VAL A 56 0.18 -0.63 -4.65
CA VAL A 56 -0.12 0.80 -4.83
C VAL A 56 -1.38 1.17 -4.06
N PHE A 57 -1.28 2.20 -3.22
CA PHE A 57 -2.38 2.67 -2.38
C PHE A 57 -2.59 4.18 -2.50
N SER A 58 -3.82 4.60 -2.24
CA SER A 58 -4.24 6.00 -2.18
C SER A 58 -4.99 6.29 -0.88
N ALA A 59 -5.08 7.56 -0.49
CA ALA A 59 -5.75 7.95 0.76
C ALA A 59 -7.20 7.48 0.88
N ASN A 60 -7.89 7.40 -0.26
CA ASN A 60 -9.30 7.01 -0.35
C ASN A 60 -9.50 5.62 -0.95
N GLY A 61 -8.43 4.82 -1.09
CA GLY A 61 -8.50 3.46 -1.65
C GLY A 61 -9.29 2.50 -0.76
N GLY A 62 -9.37 2.80 0.54
CA GLY A 62 -10.04 1.99 1.55
C GLY A 62 -9.05 1.14 2.34
N ARG A 63 -9.51 0.04 2.95
CA ARG A 63 -8.71 -0.80 3.86
C ARG A 63 -8.33 -2.10 3.19
N ASP A 64 -7.16 -2.11 2.60
CA ASP A 64 -6.69 -3.26 1.83
C ASP A 64 -5.91 -4.24 2.68
N ARG A 65 -5.80 -5.47 2.19
CA ARG A 65 -5.06 -6.55 2.83
C ARG A 65 -4.06 -7.16 1.87
N ILE A 66 -2.77 -7.11 2.23
CA ILE A 66 -1.72 -7.84 1.54
C ILE A 66 -1.50 -9.19 2.22
N ARG A 67 -1.58 -10.29 1.46
CA ARG A 67 -1.46 -11.64 2.02
C ARG A 67 -0.03 -12.11 2.22
N ASP A 68 0.90 -11.70 1.37
CA ASP A 68 2.21 -12.34 1.21
C ASP A 68 3.40 -11.36 1.13
N PHE A 69 3.25 -10.14 1.65
CA PHE A 69 4.31 -9.14 1.59
C PHE A 69 5.66 -9.66 2.09
N SER A 70 6.70 -9.48 1.28
CA SER A 70 8.01 -10.08 1.48
C SER A 70 9.16 -9.10 1.21
N ILE A 71 9.81 -8.68 2.30
CA ILE A 71 11.04 -7.89 2.21
C ILE A 71 12.15 -8.65 1.48
N ALA A 72 12.21 -9.98 1.65
CA ALA A 72 13.24 -10.82 1.06
C ALA A 72 13.13 -10.89 -0.46
N GLN A 73 11.91 -10.84 -1.00
CA GLN A 73 11.67 -10.80 -2.44
C GLN A 73 11.78 -9.38 -3.02
N GLY A 74 11.68 -8.36 -2.17
CA GLY A 74 11.95 -6.97 -2.53
C GLY A 74 10.70 -6.10 -2.64
N ASP A 75 9.58 -6.56 -2.08
CA ASP A 75 8.29 -5.89 -2.18
C ASP A 75 8.31 -4.47 -1.64
N LYS A 76 7.46 -3.64 -2.25
CA LYS A 76 7.29 -2.23 -1.92
C LYS A 76 5.83 -1.88 -1.72
N ILE A 77 5.58 -1.10 -0.68
CA ILE A 77 4.33 -0.35 -0.51
C ILE A 77 4.53 1.00 -1.18
N VAL A 78 3.72 1.26 -2.19
CA VAL A 78 3.76 2.45 -3.01
C VAL A 78 2.56 3.31 -2.68
N LEU A 79 2.79 4.57 -2.36
CA LEU A 79 1.75 5.49 -1.90
C LEU A 79 1.65 6.65 -2.88
N ASN A 80 0.45 6.92 -3.40
CA ASN A 80 0.23 8.07 -4.26
C ASN A 80 0.22 9.35 -3.41
N ALA A 81 1.35 10.08 -3.38
CA ALA A 81 1.53 11.24 -2.50
C ALA A 81 0.48 12.33 -2.73
N ALA A 82 0.07 12.54 -3.99
CA ALA A 82 -0.95 13.53 -4.34
C ALA A 82 -2.31 13.19 -3.73
N SER A 83 -2.65 11.91 -3.60
CA SER A 83 -3.91 11.49 -2.98
C SER A 83 -3.99 11.80 -1.48
N PHE A 84 -2.83 11.91 -0.82
CA PHE A 84 -2.70 12.28 0.60
C PHE A 84 -2.60 13.79 0.83
N GLY A 85 -2.70 14.61 -0.23
CA GLY A 85 -2.57 16.07 -0.14
C GLY A 85 -1.14 16.53 0.17
N LEU A 86 -0.14 15.68 -0.08
CA LEU A 86 1.27 15.99 0.19
C LEU A 86 1.86 16.90 -0.89
N ALA A 87 2.91 17.64 -0.53
CA ALA A 87 3.66 18.44 -1.49
C ALA A 87 4.28 17.57 -2.59
N ALA A 88 4.41 18.10 -3.80
CA ALA A 88 4.93 17.36 -4.96
C ALA A 88 6.37 16.81 -4.77
N ASN A 89 7.14 17.37 -3.85
CA ASN A 89 8.48 16.95 -3.49
C ASN A 89 8.54 16.26 -2.12
N ALA A 90 7.41 15.75 -1.61
CA ALA A 90 7.37 15.02 -0.35
C ALA A 90 8.33 13.82 -0.40
N SER A 91 9.17 13.70 0.62
CA SER A 91 10.04 12.55 0.82
C SER A 91 9.37 11.58 1.78
N ILE A 92 9.40 10.28 1.48
CA ILE A 92 8.84 9.26 2.38
C ILE A 92 9.46 9.33 3.78
N ALA A 93 10.73 9.74 3.90
CA ALA A 93 11.42 9.87 5.17
C ALA A 93 10.85 10.98 6.07
N ASP A 94 10.21 12.00 5.49
CA ASP A 94 9.64 13.11 6.25
C ASP A 94 8.24 12.77 6.78
N TYR A 95 7.53 11.89 6.06
CA TYR A 95 6.11 11.56 6.32
C TYR A 95 5.90 10.17 6.92
N LEU A 96 6.90 9.27 6.90
CA LEU A 96 6.78 7.91 7.43
C LEU A 96 7.32 7.80 8.85
N VAL A 97 6.47 7.34 9.75
CA VAL A 97 6.80 6.91 11.10
C VAL A 97 6.61 5.41 11.22
N ILE A 98 7.65 4.70 11.69
CA ILE A 98 7.58 3.26 11.95
C ILE A 98 7.67 3.04 13.47
N GLY A 99 6.67 2.37 14.04
CA GLY A 99 6.57 2.14 15.48
C GLY A 99 5.96 3.34 16.23
N THR A 100 6.58 3.76 17.34
CA THR A 100 5.99 4.74 18.29
C THR A 100 6.72 6.09 18.29
N ALA A 101 7.23 6.55 17.13
CA ALA A 101 7.86 7.87 17.08
C ALA A 101 6.83 8.98 17.33
N ALA A 102 7.28 10.07 17.94
CA ALA A 102 6.43 11.21 18.25
C ALA A 102 5.99 11.91 16.95
N LEU A 103 4.67 11.98 16.77
CA LEU A 103 4.04 12.68 15.66
C LEU A 103 3.94 14.18 16.00
N LYS A 104 3.96 15.02 14.97
CA LYS A 104 3.72 16.46 15.11
C LYS A 104 2.33 16.77 14.59
N ALA A 105 1.51 17.46 15.38
CA ALA A 105 0.16 17.84 14.98
C ALA A 105 0.11 19.02 13.96
N ASP A 106 1.11 19.12 13.08
CA ASP A 106 1.25 20.19 12.07
C ASP A 106 1.12 19.68 10.62
N HIS A 107 1.16 18.36 10.38
CA HIS A 107 0.86 17.72 9.10
C HIS A 107 0.47 16.25 9.27
N GLY A 108 -0.06 15.63 8.21
CA GLY A 108 -0.41 14.21 8.23
C GLY A 108 0.80 13.28 8.08
N TYR A 109 0.74 12.11 8.71
CA TYR A 109 1.80 11.10 8.73
C TYR A 109 1.31 9.72 8.26
N LEU A 110 2.20 8.98 7.63
CA LEU A 110 2.07 7.54 7.46
C LEU A 110 2.66 6.86 8.69
N VAL A 111 1.82 6.16 9.44
CA VAL A 111 2.25 5.35 10.58
C VAL A 111 2.28 3.90 10.13
N ALA A 112 3.40 3.20 10.30
CA ALA A 112 3.53 1.80 9.95
C ALA A 112 4.07 0.96 11.12
N ASN A 113 3.67 -0.30 11.16
CA ASN A 113 4.23 -1.31 12.04
C ASN A 113 4.35 -2.63 11.28
N ASP A 114 4.74 -3.70 11.97
CA ASP A 114 4.92 -5.02 11.37
C ASP A 114 3.64 -5.63 10.80
N ARG A 115 2.45 -5.04 11.01
CA ARG A 115 1.16 -5.57 10.54
C ARG A 115 0.38 -4.64 9.62
N GLY A 116 0.85 -3.44 9.35
CA GLY A 116 0.09 -2.53 8.52
C GLY A 116 0.60 -1.10 8.44
N VAL A 117 -0.21 -0.30 7.74
CA VAL A 117 0.04 1.11 7.45
C VAL A 117 -1.24 1.88 7.68
N TRP A 118 -1.14 3.02 8.34
CA TRP A 118 -2.22 3.94 8.64
C TRP A 118 -1.84 5.34 8.14
N TRP A 119 -2.82 6.07 7.64
CA TRP A 119 -2.73 7.49 7.37
C TRP A 119 -3.33 8.26 8.53
N ASP A 120 -2.50 9.00 9.24
CA ASP A 120 -2.92 9.96 10.23
C ASP A 120 -2.97 11.34 9.59
N ALA A 121 -4.17 11.82 9.24
CA ALA A 121 -4.32 13.07 8.52
C ALA A 121 -3.99 14.33 9.34
N ASP A 122 -4.14 14.26 10.67
CA ASP A 122 -3.93 15.42 11.56
C ASP A 122 -2.59 15.37 12.32
N GLY A 123 -1.88 14.24 12.24
CA GLY A 123 -0.57 14.05 12.86
C GLY A 123 -0.61 14.07 14.39
N SER A 124 -1.80 13.97 14.99
CA SER A 124 -1.98 13.98 16.45
C SER A 124 -1.83 12.60 17.06
N GLY A 125 -1.83 11.54 16.25
CA GLY A 125 -1.70 10.14 16.64
C GLY A 125 -2.93 9.28 16.41
N ALA A 126 -2.89 8.09 16.98
CA ALA A 126 -3.77 6.95 16.66
C ALA A 126 -5.29 7.20 16.77
N GLY A 127 -5.74 8.32 17.33
CA GLY A 127 -7.16 8.67 17.46
C GLY A 127 -7.86 9.02 16.14
N ALA A 128 -7.12 9.48 15.12
CA ALA A 128 -7.65 9.89 13.82
C ALA A 128 -7.07 9.11 12.62
N ALA A 129 -6.22 8.12 12.87
CA ALA A 129 -5.51 7.41 11.81
C ALA A 129 -6.42 6.41 11.07
N GLN A 130 -6.57 6.60 9.77
CA GLN A 130 -7.27 5.67 8.87
C GLN A 130 -6.31 4.53 8.48
N GLN A 131 -6.72 3.29 8.70
CA GLN A 131 -5.96 2.16 8.18
C GLN A 131 -6.00 2.17 6.65
N LEU A 132 -4.84 2.06 6.01
CA LEU A 132 -4.73 1.91 4.56
C LEU A 132 -4.50 0.44 4.20
N VAL A 133 -3.57 -0.19 4.92
CA VAL A 133 -3.07 -1.52 4.58
C VAL A 133 -3.00 -2.36 5.85
N GLN A 134 -3.50 -3.59 5.75
CA GLN A 134 -3.23 -4.69 6.65
C GLN A 134 -2.31 -5.69 5.94
N VAL A 135 -1.38 -6.28 6.68
CA VAL A 135 -0.56 -7.40 6.19
C VAL A 135 -0.85 -8.62 7.04
N ASP A 136 -1.13 -9.75 6.39
CA ASP A 136 -1.51 -10.98 7.09
C ASP A 136 -0.34 -11.62 7.86
N THR A 137 0.88 -11.47 7.33
CA THR A 137 2.11 -11.94 7.96
C THR A 137 2.89 -10.76 8.52
N ALA A 138 3.34 -10.88 9.78
CA ALA A 138 4.16 -9.86 10.40
C ALA A 138 5.47 -9.63 9.63
N ILE A 139 5.74 -8.38 9.28
CA ILE A 139 6.90 -7.99 8.48
C ILE A 139 8.09 -7.69 9.40
N ALA A 140 8.91 -8.71 9.66
CA ALA A 140 10.13 -8.55 10.43
C ALA A 140 11.14 -7.64 9.70
N GLY A 141 11.64 -6.60 10.38
CA GLY A 141 12.66 -5.70 9.83
C GLY A 141 12.12 -4.58 8.91
N LEU A 142 10.81 -4.33 8.95
CA LEU A 142 10.19 -3.22 8.23
C LEU A 142 10.87 -1.89 8.55
N ASN A 143 11.27 -1.17 7.50
CA ASN A 143 11.92 0.12 7.57
C ASN A 143 11.50 1.00 6.36
N ALA A 144 11.96 2.24 6.32
CA ALA A 144 11.55 3.20 5.30
C ALA A 144 11.86 2.76 3.86
N SER A 145 12.83 1.86 3.65
CA SER A 145 13.16 1.38 2.30
C SER A 145 12.05 0.55 1.65
N GLN A 146 11.11 0.00 2.42
CA GLN A 146 9.92 -0.70 1.88
C GLN A 146 8.86 0.24 1.32
N PHE A 147 8.98 1.55 1.55
CA PHE A 147 7.97 2.53 1.20
C PHE A 147 8.48 3.48 0.13
N VAL A 148 7.62 3.81 -0.82
CA VAL A 148 7.94 4.73 -1.92
C VAL A 148 6.73 5.61 -2.21
N PHE A 149 6.97 6.89 -2.44
CA PHE A 149 5.95 7.75 -3.05
C PHE A 149 5.98 7.62 -4.58
N ALA A 150 4.82 7.45 -5.18
CA ALA A 150 4.60 7.51 -6.63
C ALA A 150 4.07 8.87 -7.06
#